data_AF-A0A553SCV5-F1
#
_entry.id   AF-A0A553SCV5-F1
#
_cell.length_a   1.000
_cell.length_b   1.000
_cell.length_c   1.000
_cell.angle_alpha   90.00
_cell.angle_beta   90.00
_cell.angle_gamma   90.00
#
_symmetry.space_group_name_H-M   'P 1'
#
loop_
_entity.id
_entity.type
_entity.pdbx_description
1 polymer ?
#
loop_
_entity_poly.entity_id
_entity_poly.type
_entity_poly.pdbx_seq_one_letter_code
_entity_poly.pdbx_strand_id
1 'polypeptide(L)'
;MINKSADFFEAFGERLGVSVKLPRPDRKTKESIARTNKILGSYFLLSGVVFKKKSFVVLGIGCFANAAILSTDKSIETTSDKV
;
A
#
# COMPACT_ATOMS: atom_id res chain seq x y z
N MET A 1 -3.46 6.11 3.21
CA MET A 1 -2.72 6.37 4.49
C MET A 1 -1.20 6.60 4.31
N ILE A 2 -0.66 6.51 3.08
CA ILE A 2 0.78 6.63 2.80
C ILE A 2 1.26 8.09 2.73
N ASN A 3 0.36 9.05 2.43
CA ASN A 3 0.74 10.46 2.32
C ASN A 3 1.03 11.14 3.67
N LYS A 4 0.34 10.77 4.76
CA LYS A 4 0.49 11.48 6.05
C LYS A 4 1.93 11.51 6.58
N SER A 5 2.65 10.41 6.43
CA SER A 5 4.06 10.32 6.81
C SER A 5 4.96 11.09 5.84
N ALA A 6 4.69 11.05 4.54
CA ALA A 6 5.43 11.86 3.56
C ALA A 6 5.23 13.35 3.85
N ASP A 7 3.99 13.81 4.03
CA ASP A 7 3.65 15.20 4.32
C ASP A 7 4.30 15.67 5.63
N PHE A 8 4.42 14.80 6.64
CA PHE A 8 5.15 15.10 7.87
C PHE A 8 6.65 15.35 7.62
N PHE A 9 7.30 14.50 6.83
CA PHE A 9 8.72 14.67 6.52
C PHE A 9 8.98 15.86 5.60
N GLU A 10 8.09 16.14 4.63
CA GLU A 10 8.15 17.34 3.79
C GLU A 10 8.04 18.60 4.67
N ALA A 11 7.05 18.67 5.57
CA ALA A 11 6.84 19.80 6.48
C ALA A 11 7.96 19.94 7.53
N PHE A 12 8.52 18.82 8.01
CA PHE A 12 9.65 18.85 8.94
C PHE A 12 10.93 19.31 8.25
N GLY A 13 11.18 18.86 7.03
CA GLY A 13 12.30 19.34 6.21
C GLY A 13 12.20 20.84 5.94
N GLU A 14 11.01 21.32 5.60
CA GLU A 14 10.77 22.75 5.36
C GLU A 14 11.07 23.60 6.61
N ARG A 15 10.72 23.12 7.81
CA ARG A 15 11.09 23.76 9.09
C ARG A 15 12.59 23.78 9.36
N LEU A 16 13.34 22.85 8.80
CA LEU A 16 14.81 22.80 8.86
C LEU A 16 15.48 23.58 7.72
N GLY A 17 14.70 24.28 6.88
CA GLY A 17 15.20 25.02 5.73
C GLY A 17 15.51 24.16 4.50
N VAL A 18 15.11 22.88 4.51
CA VAL A 18 15.36 21.93 3.42
C VAL A 18 14.04 21.54 2.77
N SER A 19 13.74 22.09 1.60
CA SER A 19 12.57 21.65 0.83
C SER A 19 12.86 20.32 0.15
N VAL A 20 12.26 19.25 0.67
CA VAL A 20 12.31 17.91 0.06
C VAL A 20 10.89 17.56 -0.39
N LYS A 21 10.74 17.12 -1.64
CA LYS A 21 9.49 16.56 -2.15
C LYS A 21 9.67 15.07 -2.33
N LEU A 22 8.93 14.28 -1.55
CA LEU A 22 8.99 12.83 -1.63
C LEU A 22 8.21 12.34 -2.85
N PRO A 23 8.78 11.43 -3.66
CA PRO A 23 8.10 10.90 -4.82
C PRO A 23 6.87 10.09 -4.36
N ARG A 24 5.69 10.55 -4.74
CA ARG A 24 4.44 9.81 -4.51
C ARG A 24 4.23 8.82 -5.67
N PRO A 25 3.95 7.54 -5.40
CA PRO A 25 3.77 6.56 -6.46
C PRO A 25 2.53 6.90 -7.29
N ASP A 26 2.70 6.88 -8.61
CA ASP A 26 1.61 7.10 -9.58
C ASP A 26 0.47 6.10 -9.40
N ARG A 27 -0.74 6.47 -9.84
CA ARG A 27 -1.94 5.65 -9.71
C ARG A 27 -1.77 4.27 -10.35
N LYS A 28 -1.12 4.19 -11.51
CA LYS A 28 -0.84 2.92 -12.20
C LYS A 28 0.09 2.03 -11.37
N THR A 29 1.07 2.63 -10.70
CA THR A 29 2.00 1.94 -9.83
C THR A 29 1.28 1.38 -8.60
N LYS A 30 0.41 2.17 -7.96
CA LYS A 30 -0.42 1.69 -6.84
C LYS A 30 -1.33 0.53 -7.26
N GLU A 31 -1.99 0.62 -8.42
CA GLU A 31 -2.84 -0.47 -8.93
C GLU A 31 -2.05 -1.75 -9.25
N SER A 32 -0.86 -1.60 -9.84
CA SER A 32 0.04 -2.72 -10.12
C SER A 32 0.47 -3.42 -8.82
N ILE A 33 0.88 -2.65 -7.80
CA ILE A 33 1.25 -3.19 -6.48
C ILE A 33 0.06 -3.91 -5.82
N ALA A 34 -1.14 -3.34 -5.89
CA ALA A 34 -2.34 -3.96 -5.34
C ALA A 34 -2.66 -5.30 -6.02
N ARG A 35 -2.55 -5.37 -7.35
CA ARG A 35 -2.77 -6.60 -8.13
C ARG A 35 -1.71 -7.66 -7.80
N THR A 36 -0.44 -7.27 -7.74
CA THR A 36 0.67 -8.17 -7.39
C THR A 36 0.49 -8.73 -5.98
N ASN A 37 0.12 -7.90 -5.00
CA ASN A 37 -0.13 -8.37 -3.63
C ASN A 37 -1.32 -9.34 -3.55
N LYS A 38 -2.36 -9.19 -4.38
CA LYS A 38 -3.45 -10.18 -4.46
C LYS A 38 -2.96 -11.53 -4.99
N ILE A 39 -2.16 -11.51 -6.06
CA ILE A 39 -1.60 -12.74 -6.66
C ILE A 39 -0.63 -13.41 -5.69
N LEU A 40 0.26 -12.64 -5.07
CA LEU A 40 1.23 -13.16 -4.11
C LEU A 40 0.52 -13.69 -2.86
N GLY A 41 -0.50 -12.98 -2.37
CA GLY A 41 -1.33 -13.39 -1.25
C GLY A 41 -2.06 -14.71 -1.49
N SER A 42 -2.63 -14.91 -2.68
CA SER A 42 -3.27 -16.20 -3.02
C SER A 42 -2.26 -17.34 -3.08
N TYR A 43 -1.05 -17.10 -3.59
CA TYR A 43 0.02 -18.09 -3.60
C TYR A 43 0.46 -18.50 -2.18
N PHE A 44 0.60 -17.51 -1.28
CA PHE A 44 0.91 -17.76 0.13
C PHE A 44 -0.21 -18.51 0.86
N LEU A 45 -1.48 -18.20 0.58
CA LEU A 45 -2.61 -18.95 1.15
C LEU A 45 -2.64 -20.40 0.67
N LEU A 46 -2.54 -20.63 -0.65
CA LEU A 46 -2.56 -21.97 -1.23
C LEU A 46 -1.38 -22.82 -0.72
N SER A 47 -0.17 -22.26 -0.75
CA SER A 47 1.02 -22.95 -0.21
C SER A 47 0.91 -23.20 1.30
N GLY A 48 0.35 -22.27 2.07
CA GLY A 48 0.12 -22.46 3.50
C GLY A 48 -0.83 -23.63 3.82
N VAL A 49 -1.87 -23.82 2.99
CA VAL A 49 -2.79 -24.96 3.10
C VAL A 49 -2.08 -26.27 2.71
N VAL A 50 -1.39 -26.30 1.57
CA VAL A 50 -0.68 -27.48 1.05
C VAL A 50 0.40 -27.96 2.02
N PHE A 51 1.23 -27.05 2.53
CA PHE A 51 2.32 -27.37 3.45
C PHE A 51 1.90 -27.40 4.93
N LYS A 52 0.61 -27.14 5.24
CA LYS A 52 0.06 -27.00 6.61
C LYS A 52 0.87 -26.03 7.49
N LYS A 53 1.41 -24.96 6.90
CA LYS A 53 2.22 -23.94 7.61
C LYS A 53 1.39 -22.69 7.87
N LYS A 54 1.08 -22.44 9.15
CA LYS A 54 0.34 -21.24 9.60
C LYS A 54 1.03 -19.92 9.20
N SER A 55 2.36 -19.88 9.17
CA SER A 55 3.13 -18.68 8.79
C SER A 55 2.82 -18.21 7.37
N PHE A 56 2.63 -19.14 6.42
CA PHE A 56 2.31 -18.81 5.03
C PHE A 56 0.88 -18.25 4.93
N VAL A 57 -0.05 -18.78 5.71
CA VAL A 57 -1.42 -18.26 5.79
C VAL A 57 -1.44 -16.83 6.32
N VAL A 58 -0.69 -16.55 7.39
CA VAL A 58 -0.57 -15.19 7.97
C VAL A 58 0.02 -14.21 6.97
N LEU A 59 1.09 -14.58 6.25
CA LEU A 59 1.67 -13.75 5.20
C LEU A 59 0.67 -13.50 4.06
N GLY A 60 -0.09 -14.52 3.65
CA GLY A 60 -1.13 -14.39 2.64
C GLY A 60 -2.21 -13.37 3.03
N ILE A 61 -2.72 -13.44 4.27
CA ILE A 61 -3.67 -12.46 4.80
C ILE A 61 -3.08 -11.05 4.83
N GLY A 62 -1.81 -10.92 5.25
CA GLY A 62 -1.09 -9.63 5.25
C GLY A 62 -1.00 -8.99 3.86
N CYS A 63 -0.74 -9.79 2.82
CA CYS A 63 -0.77 -9.32 1.43
C CYS A 63 -2.16 -8.80 1.00
N PHE A 64 -3.24 -9.49 1.38
CA PHE A 64 -4.60 -9.03 1.08
C PHE A 64 -4.97 -7.75 1.83
N ALA A 65 -4.59 -7.63 3.11
CA ALA A 65 -4.78 -6.42 3.88
C ALA A 65 -4.06 -5.22 3.23
N ASN A 66 -2.81 -5.41 2.80
CA ASN A 66 -2.05 -4.37 2.10
C ASN A 66 -2.72 -3.99 0.76
N ALA A 67 -3.18 -4.97 -0.02
CA ALA A 67 -3.91 -4.71 -1.26
C ALA A 67 -5.22 -3.95 -1.03
N ALA A 68 -5.95 -4.25 0.05
CA ALA A 68 -7.18 -3.57 0.44
C ALA A 68 -6.89 -2.11 0.81
N ILE A 69 -5.89 -1.85 1.67
CA ILE A 69 -5.49 -0.50 2.06
C ILE A 69 -5.11 0.34 0.84
N LEU A 70 -4.32 -0.23 -0.08
CA LEU A 70 -3.93 0.45 -1.33
C LEU A 70 -5.12 0.71 -2.26
N SER A 71 -6.12 -0.18 -2.26
CA SER A 71 -7.37 -0.01 -3.01
C SER A 71 -8.32 0.99 -2.35
N THR A 72 -8.20 1.22 -1.04
CA THR A 72 -9.02 2.22 -0.31
C THR A 72 -8.45 3.62 -0.53
N ASP A 73 -7.13 3.76 -0.68
CA ASP A 73 -6.46 5.00 -1.09
C ASP A 73 -7.02 5.52 -2.44
N LYS A 74 -7.38 4.60 -3.36
CA LYS A 74 -8.07 4.91 -4.63
C LYS A 74 -9.46 5.54 -4.43
N SER A 75 -10.17 5.14 -3.37
CA SER A 75 -11.51 5.68 -3.06
C SER A 75 -11.46 7.09 -2.49
N ILE A 76 -10.34 7.50 -1.89
CA ILE A 76 -10.16 8.83 -1.31
C ILE A 76 -9.80 9.85 -2.40
N GLU A 77 -8.96 9.48 -3.37
CA GLU A 77 -8.67 10.34 -4.54
C GLU A 77 -9.90 10.59 -5.42
N THR A 78 -10.79 9.61 -5.61
CA THR A 78 -11.99 9.80 -6.45
C THR A 78 -13.08 10.67 -5.82
N THR A 79 -13.07 10.83 -4.49
CA THR A 79 -13.97 11.78 -3.81
C THR A 79 -13.36 13.19 -3.76
N SER A 80 -12.03 13.32 -3.71
CA SER A 80 -11.35 14.62 -3.72
C SER A 80 -11.35 15.30 -5.09
N ASP A 81 -11.49 14.56 -6.19
CA ASP A 81 -11.59 15.11 -7.57
C ASP A 81 -13.02 15.55 -7.94
N LYS A 82 -13.98 15.44 -7.00
CA LYS A 82 -15.39 15.80 -7.18
C LYS A 82 -15.89 16.90 -6.24
N VAL A 83 -14.99 17.57 -5.52
CA VAL A 83 -15.32 18.71 -4.64
C VAL A 83 -14.57 19.95 -5.12
#